data_AF-A0A1Q8G0Y1-F1
#
_entry.id   AF-A0A1Q8G0Y1-F1
#
_cell.length_a   1.000
_cell.length_b   1.000
_cell.length_c   1.000
_cell.angle_alpha   90.00
_cell.angle_beta   90.00
_cell.angle_gamma   90.00
#
_symmetry.space_group_name_H-M   'P 1'
#
loop_
_entity.id
_entity.type
_entity.pdbx_description
1 polymer ?
#
loop_
_entity_poly.entity_id
_entity_poly.type
_entity_poly.pdbx_seq_one_letter_code
_entity_poly.pdbx_strand_id
1 'polypeptide(L)'
;MPAIVYLSEDKVVAGRRIDGDEDANGLLQQLRNKTGRDWIVLVHVQVGRRPLFGSYPTTRHYDLCLPCGGEWQVLNLCTKSGGSLYDDDGNSREHVMNYMLGLLAGLEG
;
A
#
# COMPACT_ATOMS: atom_id res chain seq x y z
N MET A 1 -1.41 11.50 -15.61
CA MET A 1 -2.76 11.42 -15.01
C MET A 1 -2.72 10.33 -13.96
N PRO A 2 -3.01 10.60 -12.67
CA PRO A 2 -3.14 9.51 -11.70
C PRO A 2 -4.28 8.61 -12.14
N ALA A 3 -3.99 7.33 -12.39
CA ALA A 3 -5.03 6.35 -12.69
C ALA A 3 -5.81 6.09 -11.39
N ILE A 4 -7.07 6.49 -11.37
CA ILE A 4 -7.92 6.35 -10.19
C ILE A 4 -8.54 4.95 -10.21
N VAL A 5 -7.96 4.05 -9.42
CA VAL A 5 -8.52 2.71 -9.21
C VAL A 5 -9.36 2.75 -7.93
N TYR A 6 -10.65 2.41 -8.07
CA TYR A 6 -11.58 2.27 -6.95
C TYR A 6 -11.80 0.78 -6.64
N LEU A 7 -11.82 0.45 -5.35
CA LEU A 7 -12.05 -0.88 -4.83
C LEU A 7 -13.29 -0.90 -3.93
N SER A 8 -14.05 -2.00 -3.98
CA SER A 8 -15.16 -2.24 -3.06
C SER A 8 -14.63 -2.57 -1.66
N GLU A 9 -15.47 -2.38 -0.64
CA GLU A 9 -15.09 -2.65 0.75
C GLU A 9 -14.58 -4.09 0.96
N ASP A 10 -15.26 -5.08 0.38
CA ASP A 10 -14.91 -6.51 0.47
C ASP A 10 -13.50 -6.80 -0.05
N LYS A 11 -13.03 -6.03 -1.04
CA LYS A 11 -11.69 -6.20 -1.63
C LYS A 11 -10.58 -5.66 -0.74
N VAL A 12 -10.92 -4.79 0.22
CA VAL A 12 -9.92 -4.08 1.02
C VAL A 12 -9.93 -4.45 2.50
N VAL A 13 -10.93 -5.20 2.98
CA VAL A 13 -11.00 -5.66 4.38
C VAL A 13 -9.70 -6.34 4.81
N ALA A 14 -9.08 -7.13 3.94
CA ALA A 14 -7.82 -7.82 4.22
C ALA A 14 -6.65 -6.86 4.48
N GLY A 15 -6.67 -5.64 3.93
CA GLY A 15 -5.63 -4.64 4.14
C GLY A 15 -5.80 -3.78 5.40
N ARG A 16 -6.85 -4.03 6.21
CA ARG A 16 -7.04 -3.31 7.49
C ARG A 16 -5.97 -3.66 8.51
N ARG A 17 -5.36 -4.85 8.38
CA ARG A 17 -4.28 -5.39 9.19
C ARG A 17 -3.31 -6.13 8.29
N ILE A 18 -2.02 -5.85 8.43
CA ILE A 18 -0.96 -6.49 7.64
C ILE A 18 -0.28 -7.57 8.49
N ASP A 19 -0.49 -8.84 8.17
CA ASP A 19 0.09 -9.92 8.95
C ASP A 19 1.62 -9.99 8.80
N GLY A 20 2.32 -9.98 9.94
CA GLY A 20 3.78 -10.08 10.01
C GLY A 20 4.53 -8.77 9.71
N ASP A 21 3.85 -7.62 9.74
CA ASP A 21 4.46 -6.30 9.50
C ASP A 21 4.01 -5.25 10.54
N GLU A 22 4.59 -5.31 11.74
CA GLU A 22 4.19 -4.47 12.88
C GLU A 22 4.44 -2.98 12.65
N ASP A 23 5.54 -2.63 11.98
CA ASP A 23 5.86 -1.23 11.66
C ASP A 23 4.78 -0.61 10.76
N ALA A 24 4.38 -1.33 9.70
CA ALA A 24 3.37 -0.86 8.78
C ALA A 24 2.00 -0.70 9.46
N ASN A 25 1.63 -1.65 10.32
CA ASN A 25 0.42 -1.52 11.15
C ASN A 25 0.50 -0.31 12.10
N GLY A 26 1.67 -0.07 12.71
CA GLY A 26 1.89 1.08 13.59
C GLY A 26 1.69 2.42 12.88
N LEU A 27 2.26 2.58 11.68
CA LEU A 27 2.07 3.79 10.87
C LEU A 27 0.63 3.96 10.40
N LEU A 28 -0.02 2.88 9.95
CA LEU A 28 -1.43 2.88 9.59
C LEU A 28 -2.30 3.37 10.73
N GLN A 29 -2.08 2.86 11.94
CA GLN A 29 -2.84 3.28 13.12
C GLN A 29 -2.59 4.75 13.46
N GLN A 30 -1.34 5.22 13.36
CA GLN A 30 -1.02 6.64 13.59
C GLN A 30 -1.73 7.55 12.58
N LEU A 31 -1.74 7.19 11.29
CA LEU A 31 -2.46 7.92 10.26
C LEU A 31 -3.96 7.98 10.52
N ARG A 32 -4.57 6.85 10.91
CA ARG A 32 -5.98 6.80 11.30
C ARG A 32 -6.26 7.76 12.46
N ASN A 33 -5.42 7.72 13.51
CA ASN A 33 -5.57 8.58 14.68
C ASN A 33 -5.43 10.07 14.35
N LYS A 34 -4.50 10.45 13.45
CA LYS A 34 -4.24 11.86 13.08
C LYS A 34 -5.28 12.42 12.11
N THR A 35 -5.72 11.62 11.14
CA THR A 35 -6.60 12.09 10.06
C THR A 35 -8.09 11.84 10.33
N GLY A 36 -8.41 10.96 11.29
CA GLY A 36 -9.78 10.49 11.53
C GLY A 36 -10.37 9.66 10.38
N ARG A 37 -9.55 9.22 9.43
CA ARG A 37 -9.95 8.42 8.26
C ARG A 37 -9.38 7.01 8.38
N ASP A 38 -10.15 6.00 7.96
CA ASP A 38 -9.65 4.63 7.91
C ASP A 38 -8.72 4.45 6.72
N TRP A 39 -7.40 4.58 6.90
CA TRP A 39 -6.42 4.21 5.88
C TRP A 39 -6.27 2.69 5.81
N ILE A 40 -6.01 2.15 4.62
CA ILE A 40 -5.79 0.72 4.38
C ILE A 40 -4.54 0.52 3.53
N VAL A 41 -3.80 -0.57 3.76
CA VAL A 41 -2.73 -1.00 2.86
C VAL A 41 -3.00 -2.42 2.38
N LEU A 42 -3.12 -2.61 1.07
CA LEU A 42 -3.29 -3.92 0.47
C LEU A 42 -1.92 -4.53 0.23
N VAL A 43 -1.77 -5.81 0.59
CA VAL A 43 -0.54 -6.55 0.34
C VAL A 43 -0.80 -7.63 -0.69
N HIS A 44 -0.20 -7.46 -1.87
CA HIS A 44 -0.27 -8.41 -2.96
C HIS A 44 0.96 -9.30 -2.93
N VAL A 45 0.75 -10.61 -2.84
CA VAL A 45 1.82 -11.60 -2.86
C VAL A 45 1.91 -12.17 -4.27
N GLN A 46 2.92 -11.75 -5.03
CA GLN A 46 3.20 -12.31 -6.34
C GLN A 46 4.19 -13.47 -6.23
N VAL A 47 3.73 -14.66 -6.60
CA VAL A 47 4.60 -15.84 -6.70
C VAL A 47 5.21 -15.86 -8.11
N GLY A 48 6.53 -15.74 -8.20
CA GLY A 48 7.24 -15.78 -9.47
C GLY A 48 7.22 -17.16 -10.11
N ARG A 49 7.63 -17.23 -11.39
CA ARG A 49 7.74 -18.51 -12.10
C ARG A 49 8.76 -19.42 -11.40
N ARG A 50 8.41 -20.70 -11.26
CA ARG A 50 9.25 -21.72 -10.63
C ARG A 50 10.60 -21.82 -11.35
N PRO A 51 11.74 -21.59 -10.68
CA PRO A 51 13.03 -21.96 -11.24
C PRO A 51 13.18 -23.49 -11.28
N LEU A 52 13.97 -24.01 -12.23
CA LEU A 52 14.23 -25.46 -12.38
C LEU A 52 14.83 -26.09 -11.11
N PHE A 53 15.49 -25.29 -10.27
CA PHE A 53 15.96 -25.64 -8.93
C PHE A 53 15.75 -24.45 -7.98
N GLY A 54 15.28 -24.69 -6.76
CA GLY A 54 15.09 -23.67 -5.72
C GLY A 54 13.64 -23.42 -5.28
N SER A 55 13.46 -22.48 -4.34
CA SER A 55 12.16 -22.01 -3.85
C SER A 55 11.55 -20.98 -4.79
N TYR A 56 10.22 -20.79 -4.69
CA TYR A 56 9.54 -19.75 -5.47
C TYR A 56 9.93 -18.37 -4.96
N PRO A 57 10.47 -17.47 -5.80
CA PRO A 57 10.64 -16.09 -5.41
C PRO A 57 9.25 -15.50 -5.17
N THR A 58 9.04 -14.97 -3.97
CA THR A 58 7.78 -14.37 -3.56
C THR A 58 8.03 -12.89 -3.33
N THR A 59 7.38 -12.04 -4.14
CA THR A 59 7.46 -10.59 -4.00
C THR A 59 6.18 -10.09 -3.35
N ARG A 60 6.30 -9.17 -2.40
CA ARG A 60 5.15 -8.49 -1.79
C ARG A 60 5.07 -7.07 -2.32
N HIS A 61 3.91 -6.67 -2.81
CA HIS A 61 3.59 -5.31 -3.24
C HIS A 61 2.58 -4.70 -2.27
N TYR A 62 2.73 -3.43 -1.95
CA TYR A 62 1.94 -2.70 -0.96
C TYR A 62 1.22 -1.56 -1.64
N ASP A 63 -0.11 -1.51 -1.57
CA ASP A 63 -0.91 -0.40 -2.13
C ASP A 63 -1.61 0.36 -1.02
N LEU A 64 -1.36 1.68 -0.92
CA LEU A 64 -2.03 2.54 0.05
C LEU A 64 -3.39 2.99 -0.48
N CYS A 65 -4.45 2.80 0.33
CA CYS A 65 -5.82 3.10 -0.03
C CYS A 65 -6.44 4.14 0.93
N LEU A 66 -7.22 5.05 0.36
CA LEU A 66 -7.99 6.08 1.08
C LEU A 66 -9.51 5.86 0.88
N PRO A 67 -10.33 6.03 1.92
CA PRO A 67 -11.78 5.93 1.80
C PRO A 67 -12.36 7.17 1.08
N CYS A 68 -13.20 6.92 0.08
CA CYS A 68 -13.85 7.91 -0.78
C CYS A 68 -15.34 7.56 -0.96
N GLY A 69 -16.19 7.98 -0.02
CA GLY A 69 -17.65 7.98 -0.23
C GLY A 69 -18.31 6.61 -0.43
N GLY A 70 -17.76 5.54 0.15
CA GLY A 70 -18.24 4.16 0.00
C GLY A 70 -17.34 3.28 -0.87
N GLU A 71 -16.36 3.88 -1.55
CA GLU A 71 -15.33 3.17 -2.30
C GLU A 71 -13.94 3.47 -1.71
N TRP A 72 -12.95 2.68 -2.13
CA TRP A 72 -11.57 2.82 -1.70
C TRP A 72 -10.68 3.19 -2.87
N GLN A 73 -10.07 4.36 -2.80
CA GLN A 73 -9.17 4.85 -3.83
C GLN A 73 -7.75 4.38 -3.54
N VAL A 74 -7.12 3.69 -4.49
CA VAL A 74 -5.68 3.40 -4.44
C VAL A 74 -4.92 4.69 -4.74
N LEU A 75 -4.03 5.09 -3.84
CA LEU A 75 -3.07 6.16 -4.08
C LEU A 75 -2.02 5.65 -5.05
N ASN A 76 -2.02 6.23 -6.25
CA ASN A 76 -1.09 5.87 -7.31
C ASN A 76 -0.09 7.02 -7.52
N LEU A 77 1.13 6.84 -7.01
CA LEU A 77 2.25 7.72 -7.34
C LEU A 77 2.89 7.20 -8.62
N CYS A 78 2.81 7.95 -9.71
CA CYS A 78 3.38 7.49 -10.97
C CYS A 78 4.92 7.55 -10.97
N THR A 79 5.58 6.49 -11.45
CA THR A 79 7.01 6.51 -11.81
C THR A 79 7.22 7.32 -13.10
N LYS A 80 8.47 7.68 -13.39
CA LYS A 80 8.84 8.36 -14.66
C LYS A 80 8.48 7.54 -15.90
N SER A 81 8.38 6.21 -15.78
CA SER A 81 8.04 5.27 -16.86
C SER A 81 6.52 5.05 -17.02
N GLY A 82 5.68 5.62 -16.14
CA GLY A 82 4.22 5.55 -16.28
C GLY A 82 3.54 4.37 -15.55
N GLY A 83 4.22 3.71 -14.62
CA GLY A 83 3.64 2.72 -13.70
C GLY A 83 3.35 3.30 -12.31
N SER A 84 2.68 2.54 -11.44
CA SER A 84 2.60 2.88 -10.02
C SER A 84 3.96 2.64 -9.37
N LEU A 85 4.47 3.61 -8.62
CA LEU A 85 5.68 3.49 -7.78
C LEU A 85 5.58 2.33 -6.80
N TYR A 86 4.35 1.97 -6.44
CA TYR A 86 4.06 0.89 -5.51
C TYR A 86 3.95 -0.49 -6.18
N ASP A 87 3.71 -0.56 -7.50
CA ASP A 87 3.65 -1.84 -8.22
C ASP A 87 4.97 -2.19 -8.91
N ASP A 88 5.66 -1.20 -9.49
CA ASP A 88 6.73 -1.41 -10.46
C ASP A 88 8.14 -1.49 -9.82
N ASP A 89 8.24 -1.37 -8.49
CA ASP A 89 9.50 -1.45 -7.74
C ASP A 89 9.50 -2.56 -6.68
N GLY A 90 10.60 -3.31 -6.59
CA GLY A 90 10.84 -4.29 -5.53
C GLY A 90 10.90 -3.67 -4.12
N ASN A 91 10.97 -2.34 -4.02
CA ASN A 91 10.95 -1.57 -2.77
C ASN A 91 9.57 -0.97 -2.44
N SER A 92 8.49 -1.48 -3.04
CA SER A 92 7.11 -1.03 -2.81
C SER A 92 6.76 -0.73 -1.34
N ARG A 93 7.11 -1.65 -0.42
CA ARG A 93 6.92 -1.46 1.03
C ARG A 93 7.58 -0.18 1.53
N GLU A 94 8.86 0.03 1.21
CA GLU A 94 9.61 1.20 1.65
C GLU A 94 8.95 2.50 1.14
N HIS A 95 8.52 2.52 -0.12
CA HIS A 95 7.87 3.69 -0.71
C HIS A 95 6.56 4.04 -0.02
N VAL A 96 5.71 3.05 0.26
CA VAL A 96 4.45 3.26 1.00
C VAL A 96 4.73 3.77 2.40
N MET A 97 5.68 3.17 3.11
CA MET A 97 6.04 3.56 4.47
C MET A 97 6.59 4.99 4.54
N ASN A 98 7.50 5.33 3.63
CA ASN A 98 8.08 6.68 3.54
C ASN A 98 7.01 7.73 3.19
N TYR A 99 6.06 7.38 2.32
CA TYR A 99 4.95 8.26 2.00
C TYR A 99 4.05 8.51 3.23
N MET A 100 3.69 7.46 3.97
CA MET A 100 2.92 7.57 5.21
C MET A 100 3.64 8.42 6.27
N LEU A 101 4.95 8.23 6.45
CA LEU A 101 5.78 9.03 7.34
C LEU A 101 5.82 10.51 6.93
N GLY A 102 6.01 10.79 5.64
CA GLY A 102 6.00 12.15 5.11
C GLY A 102 4.65 12.85 5.31
N LEU A 103 3.53 12.13 5.11
CA LEU A 103 2.19 12.63 5.41
C LEU A 103 2.03 12.96 6.90
N LEU A 104 2.45 12.04 7.79
CA LEU A 104 2.38 12.28 9.23
C LEU A 104 3.18 13.52 9.64
N ALA A 105 4.43 13.65 9.16
CA ALA A 105 5.27 14.81 9.45
C ALA A 105 4.65 16.12 8.95
N GLY A 106 4.02 16.10 7.76
CA GLY A 106 3.33 17.27 7.21
C GLY A 106 2.04 17.65 7.95
N LEU A 107 1.44 16.73 8.70
CA LEU A 107 0.26 16.99 9.55
C LEU A 107 0.65 17.51 10.95
N GLU A 108 1.92 17.42 11.33
CA GLU A 108 2.44 17.91 12.62
C GLU A 108 3.00 19.33 12.57
N GLY A 109 3.28 19.84 11.36
CA GLY A 109 3.69 21.24 11.12
C GLY A 109 2.50 22.16 10.92
#